data_AF-L1JIA4-F1
#
_entry.id   AF-L1JIA4-F1
#
_cell.length_a   1.000
_cell.length_b   1.000
_cell.length_c   1.000
_cell.angle_alpha   90.00
_cell.angle_beta   90.00
_cell.angle_gamma   90.00
#
_symmetry.space_group_name_H-M   'P 1'
#
loop_
_entity.id
_entity.type
_entity.pdbx_description
1 polymer ?
#
loop_
_entity_poly.entity_id
_entity_poly.type
_entity_poly.pdbx_seq_one_letter_code
_entity_poly.pdbx_strand_id
1 'polypeptide(L)'
;MNEQKKFRRILQHGKEDEDVPAESPKVKWHAVIDFVCFRRKGIEDILSASGCIKHYVFISSDSVFMACERSKIESYQSKSGLEEDHALPINNKKSKREAKERNYYQYEYGGGKLDCELCLQENSDRFDRYTILRLPDVIGPFDNLGSFMNLQKAILANETIGTRAVPDPTIPEYVNMVAEAVGVGCKQDPELETELVSVDFGPISNEKAKKILQWQPTPLQEAICSTVNWYKDEENVQYTSHLVDSR
;
A
#
# COMPACT_ATOMS: atom_id res chain seq x y z
N MET A 1 -21.14 -24.36 -9.57
CA MET A 1 -21.20 -25.39 -8.50
C MET A 1 -20.06 -26.44 -8.53
N ASN A 2 -19.22 -26.50 -9.57
CA ASN A 2 -18.18 -27.54 -9.71
C ASN A 2 -16.75 -27.09 -9.30
N GLU A 3 -16.46 -25.78 -9.29
CA GLU A 3 -15.14 -25.24 -8.91
C GLU A 3 -14.92 -25.18 -7.39
N GLN A 4 -15.96 -24.83 -6.61
CA GLN A 4 -15.89 -24.77 -5.14
C GLN A 4 -15.61 -26.15 -4.50
N LYS A 5 -16.03 -27.25 -5.14
CA LYS A 5 -15.69 -28.61 -4.69
C LYS A 5 -14.22 -28.97 -4.94
N LYS A 6 -13.60 -28.37 -5.98
CA LYS A 6 -12.18 -28.59 -6.31
C LYS A 6 -11.28 -27.87 -5.30
N PHE A 7 -11.66 -26.68 -4.86
CA PHE A 7 -10.94 -25.92 -3.84
C PHE A 7 -11.02 -26.56 -2.44
N ARG A 8 -12.18 -27.11 -2.04
CA ARG A 8 -12.32 -27.85 -0.77
C ARG A 8 -11.45 -29.10 -0.68
N ARG A 9 -11.14 -29.74 -1.82
CA ARG A 9 -10.35 -30.98 -1.84
C ARG A 9 -8.86 -30.74 -1.55
N ILE A 10 -8.34 -29.55 -1.86
CA ILE A 10 -6.94 -29.17 -1.58
C ILE A 10 -6.73 -28.91 -0.08
N LEU A 11 -7.74 -28.41 0.63
CA LEU A 11 -7.66 -28.09 2.06
C LEU A 11 -7.96 -29.29 2.99
N GLN A 12 -8.45 -30.43 2.47
CA GLN A 12 -8.92 -31.57 3.26
C GLN A 12 -7.95 -32.77 3.32
N HIS A 13 -6.76 -32.70 2.72
CA HIS A 13 -5.77 -33.80 2.77
C HIS A 13 -4.62 -33.56 3.76
N GLY A 14 -4.82 -32.70 4.76
CA GLY A 14 -3.90 -32.53 5.89
C GLY A 14 -4.02 -33.60 6.97
N LYS A 15 -4.20 -34.88 6.61
CA LYS A 15 -4.09 -36.00 7.53
C LYS A 15 -3.36 -37.18 6.87
N GLU A 16 -2.12 -37.34 7.34
CA GLU A 16 -1.41 -38.61 7.56
C GLU A 16 -1.52 -39.65 6.45
N ASP A 17 -0.65 -39.54 5.44
CA ASP A 17 -0.01 -40.69 4.82
C ASP A 17 1.49 -40.39 4.77
N GLU A 18 2.23 -40.98 5.71
CA GLU A 18 3.69 -41.05 5.66
C GLU A 18 4.10 -41.99 4.51
N ASP A 19 5.15 -41.62 3.78
CA ASP A 19 5.85 -42.39 2.73
C ASP A 19 5.26 -42.46 1.29
N VAL A 20 4.71 -41.35 0.78
CA VAL A 20 4.66 -41.11 -0.68
C VAL A 20 5.67 -40.01 -1.03
N PRO A 21 6.70 -40.26 -1.87
CA PRO A 21 7.54 -39.18 -2.37
C PRO A 21 6.66 -38.21 -3.12
N ALA A 22 6.48 -37.00 -2.56
CA ALA A 22 5.63 -35.98 -3.14
C ALA A 22 6.11 -35.68 -4.56
N GLU A 23 5.38 -36.20 -5.57
CA GLU A 23 5.56 -35.76 -6.95
C GLU A 23 5.50 -34.24 -6.93
N SER A 24 6.59 -33.61 -7.37
CA SER A 24 6.71 -32.16 -7.42
C SER A 24 5.46 -31.60 -8.10
N PRO A 25 4.81 -30.55 -7.57
CA PRO A 25 3.56 -30.07 -8.12
C PRO A 25 3.68 -29.84 -9.62
N LYS A 26 2.86 -30.56 -10.41
CA LYS A 26 2.91 -30.50 -11.88
C LYS A 26 2.60 -29.10 -12.43
N VAL A 27 2.03 -28.23 -11.61
CA VAL A 27 1.67 -26.86 -11.99
C VAL A 27 2.70 -25.89 -11.42
N LYS A 28 3.51 -25.32 -12.31
CA LYS A 28 4.35 -24.15 -12.01
C LYS A 28 3.60 -22.88 -12.42
N TRP A 29 3.45 -21.96 -11.48
CA TRP A 29 2.94 -20.61 -11.73
C TRP A 29 4.02 -19.77 -12.41
N HIS A 30 3.64 -19.07 -13.49
CA HIS A 30 4.55 -18.15 -14.17
C HIS A 30 4.83 -16.90 -13.36
N ALA A 31 3.79 -16.38 -12.70
CA ALA A 31 3.90 -15.29 -11.76
C ALA A 31 2.85 -15.44 -10.66
N VAL A 32 3.16 -14.93 -9.47
CA VAL A 32 2.23 -14.73 -8.36
C VAL A 32 2.34 -13.27 -7.94
N ILE A 33 1.22 -12.56 -7.87
CA ILE A 33 1.17 -11.16 -7.41
C ILE A 33 0.42 -11.15 -6.09
N ASP A 34 1.11 -10.76 -5.03
CA ASP A 34 0.63 -10.89 -3.66
C ASP A 34 0.18 -9.56 -3.07
N PHE A 35 -1.15 -9.40 -2.98
CA PHE A 35 -1.81 -8.27 -2.35
C PHE A 35 -2.22 -8.55 -0.89
N VAL A 36 -2.07 -9.78 -0.40
CA VAL A 36 -2.67 -10.25 0.86
C VAL A 36 -1.65 -10.53 1.95
N CYS A 37 -0.36 -10.54 1.64
CA CYS A 37 0.68 -10.71 2.64
C CYS A 37 1.01 -9.39 3.34
N PHE A 38 0.94 -9.40 4.67
CA PHE A 38 1.18 -8.22 5.53
C PHE A 38 2.22 -8.48 6.64
N ARG A 39 2.67 -9.72 6.82
CA ARG A 39 3.59 -10.13 7.89
C ARG A 39 4.55 -11.20 7.38
N ARG A 40 5.76 -11.23 7.94
CA ARG A 40 6.83 -12.18 7.62
C ARG A 40 6.36 -13.63 7.48
N LYS A 41 5.48 -14.08 8.37
CA LYS A 41 4.94 -15.44 8.34
C LYS A 41 4.27 -15.80 7.00
N GLY A 42 3.59 -14.83 6.36
CA GLY A 42 3.00 -15.03 5.04
C GLY A 42 4.06 -15.29 3.97
N ILE A 43 5.18 -14.55 3.99
CA ILE A 43 6.32 -14.82 3.10
C ILE A 43 6.92 -16.20 3.36
N GLU A 44 7.09 -16.59 4.62
CA GLU A 44 7.58 -17.93 5.00
C GLU A 44 6.68 -19.05 4.46
N ASP A 45 5.37 -18.84 4.46
CA ASP A 45 4.42 -19.79 3.88
C ASP A 45 4.55 -19.83 2.34
N ILE A 46 4.75 -18.70 1.67
CA ILE A 46 5.03 -18.66 0.22
C ILE A 46 6.37 -19.31 -0.12
N LEU A 47 7.39 -19.16 0.73
CA LEU A 47 8.71 -19.78 0.55
C LEU A 47 8.62 -21.31 0.52
N SER A 48 7.66 -21.91 1.25
CA SER A 48 7.40 -23.34 1.17
C SER A 48 6.91 -23.80 -0.22
N ALA A 49 6.28 -22.89 -0.98
CA ALA A 49 5.78 -23.11 -2.33
C ALA A 49 6.71 -22.56 -3.43
N SER A 50 7.87 -22.01 -3.08
CA SER A 50 8.79 -21.32 -3.99
C SER A 50 9.20 -22.14 -5.23
N GLY A 51 9.38 -23.46 -5.09
CA GLY A 51 9.70 -24.36 -6.21
C GLY A 51 8.62 -24.44 -7.31
N CYS A 52 7.43 -23.90 -7.05
CA CYS A 52 6.29 -23.85 -7.97
C CYS A 52 6.04 -22.45 -8.54
N ILE A 53 6.86 -21.45 -8.22
CA ILE A 53 6.64 -20.04 -8.60
C ILE A 53 7.88 -19.54 -9.35
N LYS A 54 7.73 -19.20 -10.64
CA LYS A 54 8.83 -18.64 -11.44
C LYS A 54 9.11 -17.17 -11.12
N HIS A 55 8.08 -16.38 -10.80
CA HIS A 55 8.23 -14.97 -10.45
C HIS A 55 7.26 -14.60 -9.33
N TYR A 56 7.78 -14.20 -8.17
CA TYR A 56 6.96 -13.69 -7.08
C TYR A 56 7.00 -12.16 -7.03
N VAL A 57 5.84 -11.51 -7.10
CA VAL A 57 5.70 -10.06 -6.99
C VAL A 57 5.00 -9.74 -5.68
N PHE A 58 5.74 -9.14 -4.75
CA PHE A 58 5.21 -8.69 -3.47
C PHE A 58 4.76 -7.24 -3.56
N ILE A 59 3.48 -6.99 -3.26
CA ILE A 59 2.95 -5.64 -3.15
C ILE A 59 3.20 -5.13 -1.73
N SER A 60 4.21 -4.27 -1.62
CA SER A 60 4.55 -3.52 -0.43
C SER A 60 3.88 -2.14 -0.44
N SER A 61 4.29 -1.26 0.46
CA SER A 61 3.74 0.09 0.63
C SER A 61 4.85 1.06 1.02
N ASP A 62 4.67 2.33 0.73
CA ASP A 62 5.51 3.41 1.27
C ASP A 62 5.47 3.48 2.81
N SER A 63 4.40 3.01 3.47
CA SER A 63 4.34 2.91 4.93
C SER A 63 5.52 2.17 5.57
N VAL A 64 6.31 1.38 4.84
CA VAL A 64 7.55 0.78 5.36
C VAL A 64 8.50 1.80 5.98
N PHE A 65 8.52 3.04 5.47
CA PHE A 65 9.34 4.11 6.01
C PHE A 65 8.86 4.58 7.41
N MET A 66 7.60 4.31 7.80
CA MET A 66 7.08 4.60 9.15
C MET A 66 7.75 3.76 10.24
N ALA A 67 8.33 2.63 9.86
CA ALA A 67 9.06 1.71 10.74
C ALA A 67 10.59 1.81 10.58
N CYS A 68 11.09 2.83 9.88
CA CYS A 68 12.50 3.05 9.60
C CYS A 68 13.11 4.19 10.46
N GLU A 69 14.44 4.27 10.50
CA GLU A 69 15.16 5.32 11.24
C GLU A 69 14.87 6.72 10.66
N ARG A 70 14.04 7.50 11.36
CA ARG A 70 13.53 8.80 10.89
C ARG A 70 14.64 9.82 10.59
N SER A 71 15.66 9.91 11.44
CA SER A 71 16.78 10.84 11.24
C SER A 71 17.53 10.57 9.93
N LYS A 72 17.55 9.32 9.47
CA LYS A 72 18.11 8.96 8.18
C LYS A 72 17.16 9.34 7.04
N ILE A 73 15.87 9.02 7.18
CA ILE A 73 14.85 9.41 6.19
C ILE A 73 14.88 10.92 5.92
N GLU A 74 14.90 11.73 6.98
CA GLU A 74 14.97 13.20 6.87
C GLU A 74 16.25 13.66 6.19
N SER A 75 17.38 12.97 6.42
CA SER A 75 18.64 13.26 5.71
C SER A 75 18.60 12.89 4.22
N TYR A 76 17.71 11.98 3.82
CA TYR A 76 17.55 11.50 2.45
C TYR A 76 16.42 12.17 1.68
N GLN A 77 15.61 13.02 2.32
CA GLN A 77 14.63 13.88 1.64
C GLN A 77 15.37 14.93 0.79
N SER A 78 15.96 14.46 -0.29
CA SER A 78 16.39 15.27 -1.42
C SER A 78 15.18 15.61 -2.28
N LYS A 79 15.35 16.51 -3.26
CA LYS A 79 14.28 16.91 -4.18
C LYS A 79 13.63 15.75 -4.95
N SER A 80 14.24 14.56 -5.01
CA SER A 80 13.74 13.41 -5.79
C SER A 80 12.90 12.41 -5.00
N GLY A 81 12.65 12.63 -3.71
CA GLY A 81 11.87 11.71 -2.86
C GLY A 81 12.66 10.51 -2.33
N LEU A 82 11.98 9.61 -1.61
CA LEU A 82 12.62 8.45 -0.97
C LEU A 82 12.83 7.27 -1.94
N GLU A 83 14.05 6.74 -1.98
CA GLU A 83 14.44 5.57 -2.76
C GLU A 83 14.34 4.28 -1.93
N GLU A 84 14.48 3.12 -2.59
CA GLU A 84 14.19 1.86 -1.90
C GLU A 84 15.19 1.51 -0.80
N ASP A 85 16.46 1.90 -0.97
CA ASP A 85 17.57 1.66 -0.05
C ASP A 85 17.54 2.57 1.20
N HIS A 86 16.71 3.62 1.20
CA HIS A 86 16.48 4.46 2.37
C HIS A 86 15.64 3.76 3.47
N ALA A 87 14.98 2.63 3.16
CA ALA A 87 14.17 1.90 4.12
C ALA A 87 15.03 1.05 5.07
N LEU A 88 15.60 1.71 6.08
CA LEU A 88 16.50 1.11 7.06
C LEU A 88 15.78 0.84 8.38
N PRO A 89 15.71 -0.42 8.85
CA PRO A 89 15.03 -0.77 10.10
C PRO A 89 15.58 -0.01 11.31
N ILE A 90 14.67 0.31 12.24
CA ILE A 90 15.06 0.90 13.53
C ILE A 90 15.77 -0.13 14.40
N ASN A 91 16.99 0.17 14.84
CA ASN A 91 17.82 -0.77 15.60
C ASN A 91 17.89 -0.46 17.09
N ASN A 92 17.39 0.69 17.54
CA ASN A 92 17.46 1.11 18.93
C ASN A 92 16.07 1.20 19.59
N LYS A 93 15.99 0.85 20.89
CA LYS A 93 14.71 0.78 21.62
C LYS A 93 14.00 2.15 21.72
N LYS A 94 14.76 3.23 21.84
CA LYS A 94 14.23 4.58 21.99
C LYS A 94 13.48 5.01 20.74
N SER A 95 14.10 4.92 19.57
CA SER A 95 13.47 5.28 18.30
C SER A 95 12.31 4.36 17.94
N LYS A 96 12.34 3.07 18.33
CA LYS A 96 11.17 2.18 18.16
C LYS A 96 9.97 2.68 18.96
N ARG A 97 10.19 3.13 20.20
CA ARG A 97 9.13 3.69 21.04
C ARG A 97 8.59 4.99 20.44
N GLU A 98 9.47 5.90 20.03
CA GLU A 98 9.09 7.17 19.41
C GLU A 98 8.26 6.95 18.13
N ALA A 99 8.67 6.01 17.26
CA ALA A 99 7.95 5.70 16.04
C ALA A 99 6.54 5.11 16.32
N LYS A 100 6.41 4.25 17.34
CA LYS A 100 5.13 3.70 17.80
C LYS A 100 4.21 4.75 18.39
N GLU A 101 4.74 5.65 19.22
CA GLU A 101 3.98 6.72 19.88
C GLU A 101 3.43 7.74 18.87
N ARG A 102 4.17 7.98 17.78
CA ARG A 102 3.77 8.88 16.70
C ARG A 102 2.57 8.37 15.90
N ASN A 103 2.63 7.12 15.44
CA ASN A 103 1.52 6.50 14.72
C ASN A 103 1.63 4.97 14.82
N TYR A 104 0.96 4.39 15.82
CA TYR A 104 1.04 2.96 16.11
C TYR A 104 0.58 2.08 14.95
N TYR A 105 -0.53 2.44 14.30
CA TYR A 105 -1.08 1.69 13.18
C TYR A 105 -0.09 1.64 12.02
N GLN A 106 0.41 2.80 11.59
CA GLN A 106 1.34 2.90 10.48
C GLN A 106 2.70 2.26 10.80
N TYR A 107 3.17 2.35 12.04
CA TYR A 107 4.35 1.63 12.50
C TYR A 107 4.18 0.11 12.37
N GLU A 108 3.06 -0.44 12.84
CA GLU A 108 2.80 -1.88 12.80
C GLU A 108 2.56 -2.40 11.38
N TYR A 109 1.77 -1.68 10.59
CA TYR A 109 1.49 -2.00 9.20
C TYR A 109 2.76 -1.91 8.34
N GLY A 110 3.44 -0.76 8.39
CA GLY A 110 4.69 -0.52 7.69
C GLY A 110 5.80 -1.46 8.12
N GLY A 111 5.94 -1.71 9.42
CA GLY A 111 6.91 -2.67 9.96
C GLY A 111 6.64 -4.10 9.49
N GLY A 112 5.38 -4.52 9.48
CA GLY A 112 4.98 -5.82 8.94
C GLY A 112 5.34 -6.00 7.46
N LYS A 113 5.11 -4.96 6.63
CA LYS A 113 5.52 -4.94 5.22
C LYS A 113 7.05 -4.94 5.08
N LEU A 114 7.77 -4.15 5.87
CA LEU A 114 9.23 -4.10 5.84
C LEU A 114 9.85 -5.46 6.22
N ASP A 115 9.31 -6.13 7.24
CA ASP A 115 9.73 -7.48 7.63
C ASP A 115 9.51 -8.52 6.50
N CYS A 116 8.47 -8.35 5.69
CA CYS A 116 8.25 -9.18 4.50
C CYS A 116 9.35 -8.92 3.45
N GLU A 117 9.69 -7.66 3.19
CA GLU A 117 10.74 -7.29 2.24
C GLU A 117 12.09 -7.89 2.64
N LEU A 118 12.47 -7.75 3.91
CA LEU A 118 13.69 -8.31 4.47
C LEU A 118 13.69 -9.84 4.36
N CYS A 119 12.58 -10.50 4.69
CA CYS A 119 12.46 -11.96 4.56
C CYS A 119 12.64 -12.43 3.11
N LEU A 120 12.10 -11.72 2.12
CA LEU A 120 12.30 -12.01 0.70
C LEU A 120 13.76 -11.81 0.28
N GLN A 121 14.42 -10.74 0.75
CA GLN A 121 15.82 -10.47 0.46
C GLN A 121 16.74 -11.54 1.06
N GLU A 122 16.51 -11.94 2.32
CA GLU A 122 17.22 -13.01 3.03
C GLU A 122 17.09 -14.38 2.35
N ASN A 123 15.99 -14.60 1.62
CA ASN A 123 15.67 -15.86 0.94
C ASN A 123 15.59 -15.68 -0.59
N SER A 124 16.36 -14.72 -1.12
CA SER A 124 16.33 -14.35 -2.54
C SER A 124 16.75 -15.50 -3.47
N ASP A 125 17.52 -16.46 -2.97
CA ASP A 125 17.94 -17.69 -3.65
C ASP A 125 16.82 -18.71 -3.84
N ARG A 126 15.70 -18.55 -3.13
CA ARG A 126 14.56 -19.49 -3.16
C ARG A 126 13.65 -19.28 -4.36
N PHE A 127 13.67 -18.10 -4.97
CA PHE A 127 12.87 -17.78 -6.15
C PHE A 127 13.76 -17.59 -7.37
N ASP A 128 13.35 -18.08 -8.54
CA ASP A 128 14.03 -17.77 -9.81
C ASP A 128 14.06 -16.24 -10.05
N ARG A 129 12.98 -15.56 -9.64
CA ARG A 129 12.84 -14.11 -9.66
C ARG A 129 11.85 -13.65 -8.60
N TYR A 130 12.15 -12.53 -7.95
CA TYR A 130 11.16 -11.79 -7.17
C TYR A 130 11.21 -10.29 -7.47
N THR A 131 10.13 -9.59 -7.16
CA THR A 131 10.03 -8.14 -7.28
C THR A 131 9.23 -7.60 -6.10
N ILE A 132 9.71 -6.52 -5.51
CA ILE A 132 9.02 -5.77 -4.46
C ILE A 132 8.57 -4.46 -5.09
N LEU A 133 7.28 -4.14 -4.98
CA LEU A 133 6.71 -2.88 -5.43
C LEU A 133 6.20 -2.12 -4.21
N ARG A 134 6.77 -0.96 -3.90
CA ARG A 134 6.24 -0.04 -2.89
C ARG A 134 5.29 0.93 -3.58
N LEU A 135 4.00 0.79 -3.29
CA LEU A 135 2.99 1.71 -3.79
C LEU A 135 2.76 2.82 -2.75
N PRO A 136 2.64 4.10 -3.18
CA PRO A 136 2.13 5.15 -2.30
C PRO A 136 0.62 4.99 -2.13
N ASP A 137 -0.01 5.91 -1.40
CA ASP A 137 -1.48 6.02 -1.37
C ASP A 137 -2.05 6.07 -2.81
N VAL A 138 -2.87 5.07 -3.14
CA VAL A 138 -3.51 4.94 -4.46
C VAL A 138 -4.93 5.46 -4.36
N ILE A 139 -5.29 6.38 -5.27
CA ILE A 139 -6.67 6.85 -5.44
C ILE A 139 -7.27 6.27 -6.72
N GLY A 140 -8.56 5.94 -6.69
CA GLY A 140 -9.24 5.41 -7.86
C GLY A 140 -10.63 4.82 -7.56
N PRO A 141 -11.34 4.39 -8.61
CA PRO A 141 -12.52 3.54 -8.47
C PRO A 141 -12.27 2.34 -7.57
N PHE A 142 -13.29 1.93 -6.82
CA PHE A 142 -13.24 0.82 -5.85
C PHE A 142 -12.23 1.00 -4.71
N ASP A 143 -11.77 2.23 -4.43
CA ASP A 143 -11.09 2.52 -3.17
C ASP A 143 -11.98 2.11 -1.98
N ASN A 144 -11.37 1.45 -1.02
CA ASN A 144 -12.02 0.88 0.14
C ASN A 144 -11.66 1.61 1.45
N LEU A 145 -10.79 2.63 1.40
CA LEU A 145 -10.42 3.44 2.56
C LEU A 145 -11.48 4.51 2.86
N GLY A 146 -12.15 5.02 1.82
CA GLY A 146 -13.22 6.01 1.95
C GLY A 146 -12.74 7.45 2.18
N SER A 147 -11.45 7.68 2.43
CA SER A 147 -10.89 9.02 2.65
C SER A 147 -11.17 9.97 1.49
N PHE A 148 -11.03 9.49 0.24
CA PHE A 148 -11.35 10.30 -0.95
C PHE A 148 -12.85 10.65 -1.01
N MET A 149 -13.72 9.65 -0.78
CA MET A 149 -15.17 9.86 -0.78
C MET A 149 -15.59 10.86 0.30
N ASN A 150 -15.01 10.76 1.50
CA ASN A 150 -15.28 11.67 2.62
C ASN A 150 -14.83 13.09 2.30
N LEU A 151 -13.65 13.26 1.69
CA LEU A 151 -13.19 14.57 1.22
C LEU A 151 -14.15 15.18 0.20
N GLN A 152 -14.55 14.41 -0.81
CA GLN A 152 -15.51 14.87 -1.83
C GLN A 152 -16.84 15.29 -1.20
N LYS A 153 -17.37 14.51 -0.24
CA LYS A 153 -18.60 14.83 0.50
C LYS A 153 -18.46 16.13 1.30
N ALA A 154 -17.37 16.30 2.04
CA ALA A 154 -17.11 17.50 2.84
C ALA A 154 -17.00 18.76 1.98
N ILE A 155 -16.32 18.66 0.82
CA ILE A 155 -16.24 19.75 -0.17
C ILE A 155 -17.63 20.12 -0.70
N LEU A 156 -18.44 19.14 -1.12
CA LEU A 156 -19.81 19.35 -1.59
C LEU A 156 -20.71 19.98 -0.52
N ALA A 157 -20.50 19.63 0.74
CA ALA A 157 -21.20 20.21 1.89
C ALA A 157 -20.67 21.61 2.29
N ASN A 158 -19.64 22.13 1.61
CA ASN A 158 -18.99 23.41 1.89
C ASN A 158 -18.44 23.50 3.34
N GLU A 159 -17.97 22.37 3.85
CA GLU A 159 -17.26 22.25 5.13
C GLU A 159 -15.85 22.83 5.03
N THR A 160 -15.24 23.11 6.19
CA THR A 160 -13.85 23.56 6.27
C THR A 160 -12.93 22.34 6.31
N ILE A 161 -12.04 22.22 5.33
CA ILE A 161 -11.09 21.11 5.20
C ILE A 161 -9.77 21.48 5.88
N GLY A 162 -9.31 20.65 6.82
CA GLY A 162 -7.98 20.79 7.39
C GLY A 162 -6.90 20.41 6.39
N THR A 163 -5.85 21.22 6.30
CA THR A 163 -4.73 20.99 5.36
C THR A 163 -3.36 20.92 6.03
N ARG A 164 -3.33 20.85 7.36
CA ARG A 164 -2.07 20.68 8.10
C ARG A 164 -1.57 19.25 7.97
N ALA A 165 -0.72 19.01 6.98
CA ALA A 165 0.11 17.81 6.87
C ALA A 165 1.58 18.21 6.88
N VAL A 166 2.36 17.63 7.80
CA VAL A 166 3.81 17.75 7.79
C VAL A 166 4.36 16.43 7.29
N PRO A 167 5.23 16.37 6.27
CA PRO A 167 5.90 17.46 5.54
C PRO A 167 5.35 17.71 4.14
N ASP A 168 4.13 17.28 3.78
CA ASP A 168 3.63 17.39 2.41
C ASP A 168 2.98 18.76 2.12
N PRO A 169 3.66 19.68 1.41
CA PRO A 169 3.11 20.99 1.09
C PRO A 169 1.99 20.95 0.05
N THR A 170 1.71 19.78 -0.54
CA THR A 170 0.78 19.64 -1.67
C THR A 170 -0.65 19.36 -1.24
N ILE A 171 -0.94 19.18 0.06
CA ILE A 171 -2.32 18.93 0.53
C ILE A 171 -3.29 20.05 0.17
N PRO A 172 -2.97 21.34 0.35
CA PRO A 172 -3.83 22.41 -0.15
C PRO A 172 -4.09 22.32 -1.65
N GLU A 173 -3.07 21.95 -2.44
CA GLU A 173 -3.18 21.79 -3.89
C GLU A 173 -4.08 20.59 -4.22
N TYR A 174 -3.90 19.45 -3.55
CA TYR A 174 -4.73 18.26 -3.71
C TYR A 174 -6.21 18.54 -3.40
N VAL A 175 -6.51 19.23 -2.29
CA VAL A 175 -7.88 19.63 -1.95
C VAL A 175 -8.48 20.54 -3.02
N ASN A 176 -7.69 21.48 -3.56
CA ASN A 176 -8.12 22.34 -4.67
C ASN A 176 -8.39 21.54 -5.95
N MET A 177 -7.53 20.57 -6.29
CA MET A 177 -7.72 19.70 -7.46
C MET A 177 -9.02 18.89 -7.38
N VAL A 178 -9.38 18.39 -6.18
CA VAL A 178 -10.64 17.69 -5.95
C VAL A 178 -11.83 18.66 -6.06
N ALA A 179 -11.74 19.84 -5.45
CA ALA A 179 -12.79 20.86 -5.53
C ALA A 179 -13.07 21.30 -6.98
N GLU A 180 -12.00 21.54 -7.75
CA GLU A 180 -12.07 21.85 -9.18
C GLU A 180 -12.72 20.71 -9.97
N ALA A 181 -12.31 19.46 -9.73
CA ALA A 181 -12.87 18.29 -10.41
C ALA A 181 -14.37 18.08 -10.10
N VAL A 182 -14.81 18.43 -8.89
CA VAL A 182 -16.22 18.43 -8.49
C VAL A 182 -17.00 19.60 -9.12
N GLY A 183 -16.32 20.72 -9.39
CA GLY A 183 -16.90 21.94 -9.97
C GLY A 183 -17.39 22.94 -8.93
N VAL A 184 -16.80 22.96 -7.73
CA VAL A 184 -17.14 23.87 -6.63
C VAL A 184 -15.89 24.48 -6.00
N GLY A 185 -16.04 25.56 -5.24
CA GLY A 185 -14.97 26.06 -4.36
C GLY A 185 -14.86 25.23 -3.08
N CYS A 186 -13.75 25.36 -2.36
CA CYS A 186 -13.58 24.75 -1.04
C CYS A 186 -13.10 25.79 0.00
N LYS A 187 -13.36 25.49 1.28
CA LYS A 187 -12.78 26.21 2.41
C LYS A 187 -11.66 25.36 2.99
N GLN A 188 -10.51 25.97 3.22
CA GLN A 188 -9.35 25.30 3.79
C GLN A 188 -8.93 26.01 5.07
N ASP A 189 -8.46 25.24 6.05
CA ASP A 189 -7.86 25.74 7.28
C ASP A 189 -6.48 25.09 7.47
N PRO A 190 -5.38 25.85 7.35
CA PRO A 190 -4.02 25.33 7.51
C PRO A 190 -3.66 25.00 8.96
N GLU A 191 -4.48 25.39 9.94
CA GLU A 191 -4.26 25.08 11.35
C GLU A 191 -4.93 23.76 11.77
N LEU A 192 -5.89 23.28 10.99
CA LEU A 192 -6.58 22.01 11.24
C LEU A 192 -5.82 20.84 10.61
N GLU A 193 -5.68 19.77 11.39
CA GLU A 193 -5.08 18.52 10.92
C GLU A 193 -5.93 17.86 9.82
N THR A 194 -5.24 17.12 8.97
CA THR A 194 -5.85 16.37 7.89
C THR A 194 -5.59 14.87 8.08
N GLU A 195 -6.57 14.05 7.72
CA GLU A 195 -6.45 12.59 7.67
C GLU A 195 -6.21 12.09 6.23
N LEU A 196 -5.91 13.01 5.30
CA LEU A 196 -5.74 12.71 3.88
C LEU A 196 -4.40 12.01 3.56
N VAL A 197 -3.43 12.08 4.46
CA VAL A 197 -2.11 11.44 4.30
C VAL A 197 -1.98 10.26 5.25
N SER A 198 -1.55 9.12 4.73
CA SER A 198 -1.27 7.96 5.56
C SER A 198 0.12 8.03 6.23
N VAL A 199 1.02 8.88 5.71
CA VAL A 199 2.44 8.94 6.08
C VAL A 199 2.98 10.36 6.18
N ASP A 200 4.09 10.54 6.92
CA ASP A 200 4.68 11.85 7.27
C ASP A 200 6.19 11.95 6.93
N PHE A 201 6.62 11.28 5.86
CA PHE A 201 8.01 11.27 5.37
C PHE A 201 8.15 11.74 3.92
N GLY A 202 7.12 12.39 3.36
CA GLY A 202 7.14 12.93 2.00
C GLY A 202 7.07 11.87 0.90
N PRO A 203 7.22 12.27 -0.37
CA PRO A 203 6.97 11.40 -1.51
C PRO A 203 8.08 10.35 -1.71
N ILE A 204 7.69 9.18 -2.25
CA ILE A 204 8.63 8.18 -2.77
C ILE A 204 9.11 8.56 -4.18
N SER A 205 10.37 8.23 -4.49
CA SER A 205 10.93 8.41 -5.82
C SER A 205 10.38 7.37 -6.79
N ASN A 206 9.99 7.79 -8.00
CA ASN A 206 9.59 6.90 -9.08
C ASN A 206 10.59 6.84 -10.25
N GLU A 207 11.77 7.44 -10.10
CA GLU A 207 12.76 7.55 -11.19
C GLU A 207 13.27 6.20 -11.68
N LYS A 208 13.44 5.24 -10.76
CA LYS A 208 13.83 3.88 -11.11
C LYS A 208 12.75 3.15 -11.90
N ALA A 209 11.47 3.31 -11.54
CA ALA A 209 10.35 2.74 -12.28
C ALA A 209 10.27 3.34 -13.70
N LYS A 210 10.38 4.67 -13.84
CA LYS A 210 10.45 5.34 -15.15
C LYS A 210 11.61 4.82 -15.99
N LYS A 211 12.79 4.69 -15.40
CA LYS A 211 14.01 4.24 -16.11
C LYS A 211 13.94 2.79 -16.58
N ILE A 212 13.51 1.87 -15.71
CA ILE A 212 13.54 0.43 -15.98
C ILE A 212 12.32 -0.01 -16.80
N LEU A 213 11.14 0.50 -16.44
CA LEU A 213 9.87 0.05 -17.02
C LEU A 213 9.37 0.95 -18.13
N GLN A 214 10.04 2.09 -18.38
CA GLN A 214 9.53 3.16 -19.23
C GLN A 214 8.13 3.61 -18.77
N TRP A 215 7.88 3.48 -17.47
CA TRP A 215 6.58 3.74 -16.87
C TRP A 215 6.30 5.24 -16.85
N GLN A 216 5.06 5.60 -17.16
CA GLN A 216 4.54 6.95 -17.03
C GLN A 216 3.36 6.90 -16.06
N PRO A 217 3.44 7.54 -14.88
CA PRO A 217 2.31 7.61 -13.98
C PRO A 217 1.17 8.39 -14.62
N THR A 218 -0.06 7.98 -14.35
CA THR A 218 -1.23 8.80 -14.65
C THR A 218 -1.10 10.14 -13.93
N PRO A 219 -1.28 11.29 -14.60
CA PRO A 219 -1.29 12.58 -13.94
C PRO A 219 -2.30 12.62 -12.79
N LEU A 220 -1.92 13.17 -11.64
CA LEU A 220 -2.76 13.17 -10.44
C LEU A 220 -4.15 13.78 -10.69
N GLN A 221 -4.22 14.91 -11.42
CA GLN A 221 -5.48 15.55 -11.79
C GLN A 221 -6.41 14.61 -12.58
N GLU A 222 -5.86 13.79 -13.48
CA GLU A 222 -6.65 12.84 -14.27
C GLU A 222 -7.22 11.73 -13.38
N ALA A 223 -6.41 11.18 -12.47
CA ALA A 223 -6.85 10.20 -11.48
C ALA A 223 -7.94 10.77 -10.56
N ILE A 224 -7.78 12.01 -10.10
CA ILE A 224 -8.79 12.73 -9.30
C ILE A 224 -10.09 12.87 -10.08
N CYS A 225 -10.04 13.37 -11.32
CA CYS A 225 -11.23 13.52 -12.17
C CYS A 225 -11.94 12.18 -12.39
N SER A 226 -11.20 11.11 -12.66
CA SER A 226 -11.78 9.77 -12.82
C SER A 226 -12.45 9.29 -11.52
N THR A 227 -11.83 9.55 -10.37
CA THR A 227 -12.35 9.12 -9.06
C THR A 227 -13.59 9.93 -8.65
N VAL A 228 -13.59 11.25 -8.85
CA VAL A 228 -14.77 12.09 -8.64
C VAL A 228 -15.93 11.64 -9.52
N ASN A 229 -15.66 11.33 -10.79
CA ASN A 229 -16.69 10.85 -11.71
C ASN A 229 -17.24 9.48 -11.29
N TRP A 230 -16.41 8.60 -10.74
CA TRP A 230 -16.85 7.31 -10.21
C TRP A 230 -17.89 7.47 -9.09
N TYR A 231 -17.68 8.41 -8.18
CA TYR A 231 -18.59 8.70 -7.07
C TYR A 231 -19.81 9.56 -7.45
N LYS A 232 -20.01 9.90 -8.74
CA LYS A 232 -21.28 10.49 -9.20
C LYS A 232 -22.41 9.46 -9.23
N ASP A 233 -22.07 8.17 -9.27
CA ASP A 233 -23.04 7.09 -9.16
C ASP A 233 -23.28 6.75 -7.68
N GLU A 234 -24.55 6.79 -7.27
CA GLU A 234 -24.98 6.51 -5.90
C GLU A 234 -24.67 5.07 -5.48
N GLU A 235 -24.71 4.10 -6.42
CA GLU A 235 -24.37 2.70 -6.11
C GLU A 235 -22.89 2.56 -5.69
N ASN A 236 -22.01 3.37 -6.29
CA ASN A 236 -20.59 3.38 -5.97
C ASN A 236 -20.32 4.03 -4.61
N VAL A 237 -21.07 5.09 -4.27
CA VAL A 237 -21.01 5.71 -2.93
C VAL A 237 -21.46 4.69 -1.88
N GLN A 238 -22.56 3.99 -2.10
CA GLN A 238 -23.07 2.97 -1.19
C GLN A 238 -22.09 1.80 -1.02
N TYR A 239 -21.48 1.35 -2.12
CA TYR A 239 -20.44 0.32 -2.09
C TYR A 239 -19.29 0.70 -1.16
N THR A 240 -18.71 1.89 -1.34
CA THR A 240 -17.59 2.34 -0.51
C THR A 240 -18.01 2.56 0.95
N SER A 241 -19.19 3.15 1.19
CA SER A 241 -19.73 3.31 2.54
C SER A 241 -19.86 1.97 3.28
N HIS A 242 -20.41 0.93 2.64
CA HIS A 242 -20.50 -0.40 3.26
C HIS A 242 -19.13 -1.00 3.62
N LEU A 243 -18.10 -0.76 2.82
CA LEU A 243 -16.75 -1.24 3.11
C LEU A 243 -16.14 -0.51 4.30
N VAL A 244 -16.33 0.81 4.39
CA VAL A 244 -15.83 1.63 5.50
C VAL A 244 -16.50 1.24 6.81
N ASP A 245 -17.83 1.05 6.81
CA ASP A 245 -18.60 0.68 8.00
C ASP A 245 -18.32 -0.74 8.51
N SER A 246 -17.72 -1.59 7.67
CA SER A 246 -17.40 -2.99 8.00
C SER A 246 -16.03 -3.20 8.68
N ARG A 247 -15.26 -2.13 8.88
CA ARG A 247 -13.91 -2.16 9.46
C ARG A 247 -13.92 -1.91 10.97
#